data_AF-A0A960XJ10-F1
#
_entry.id   AF-A0A960XJ10-F1
#
_cell.length_a   1.000
_cell.length_b   1.000
_cell.length_c   1.000
_cell.angle_alpha   90.00
_cell.angle_beta   90.00
_cell.angle_gamma   90.00
#
_symmetry.space_group_name_H-M   'P 1'
#
loop_
_entity.id
_entity.type
_entity.pdbx_description
1 polymer ?
#
loop_
_entity_poly.entity_id
_entity_poly.type
_entity_poly.pdbx_seq_one_letter_code
_entity_poly.pdbx_strand_id
1 'polypeptide(L)'
;MNRFLLAGYWGFALMAGGLFSGALGETIPQWVADGKPVNPWSIPKEDYAYLASWLDEDGSSPEDYIVGLFARYQVVMLGEAHLVREHKDLVSDLMPRLYHEAGVRVLGWEFSRWTDNAKLESLVTSPQFDRQVALD
;
A
#
# COMPACT_ATOMS: atom_id res chain seq x y z
N MET A 1 -19.86 8.34 1.02
CA MET A 1 -19.59 6.92 0.74
C MET A 1 -18.27 6.58 1.44
N ASN A 2 -18.30 5.74 2.47
CA ASN A 2 -17.15 5.54 3.37
C ASN A 2 -16.15 4.53 2.75
N ARG A 3 -14.84 4.82 2.83
CA ARG A 3 -13.75 3.95 2.36
C ARG A 3 -12.94 3.41 3.55
N PHE A 4 -12.47 2.16 3.44
CA PHE A 4 -11.89 1.35 4.53
C PHE A 4 -10.46 0.88 4.17
N LEU A 5 -9.52 0.97 5.11
CA LEU A 5 -8.19 0.36 5.04
C LEU A 5 -8.20 -0.90 5.91
N LEU A 6 -7.62 -2.02 5.44
CA LEU A 6 -7.48 -3.26 6.19
C LEU A 6 -6.03 -3.74 6.12
N ALA A 7 -5.23 -3.57 7.17
CA ALA A 7 -3.87 -4.13 7.21
C ALA A 7 -3.91 -5.61 7.64
N GLY A 8 -3.32 -6.52 6.84
CA GLY A 8 -3.28 -7.95 7.11
C GLY A 8 -2.59 -8.76 6.00
N TYR A 9 -2.05 -9.93 6.36
CA TYR A 9 -1.13 -10.73 5.55
C TYR A 9 -1.82 -11.65 4.52
N TRP A 10 -1.87 -11.26 3.24
CA TRP A 10 -2.20 -12.16 2.11
C TRP A 10 -1.51 -11.70 0.81
N GLY A 11 -1.06 -12.68 0.00
CA GLY A 11 -0.26 -12.45 -1.21
C GLY A 11 -0.99 -11.61 -2.28
N PHE A 12 -0.26 -10.68 -2.88
CA PHE A 12 -0.75 -9.76 -3.91
C PHE A 12 -0.62 -10.36 -5.32
N ALA A 13 -1.69 -10.25 -6.10
CA ALA A 13 -1.66 -10.32 -7.57
C ALA A 13 -2.23 -9.01 -8.11
N LEU A 14 -1.41 -8.24 -8.83
CA LEU A 14 -1.82 -6.96 -9.43
C LEU A 14 -2.09 -7.17 -10.92
N MET A 15 -3.26 -6.75 -11.39
CA MET A 15 -3.62 -6.60 -12.80
C MET A 15 -3.77 -5.11 -13.09
N ALA A 16 -2.91 -4.57 -13.95
CA ALA A 16 -3.10 -3.26 -14.57
C ALA A 16 -2.61 -3.34 -16.02
N GLY A 17 -3.54 -3.27 -16.97
CA GLY A 17 -3.25 -3.16 -18.39
C GLY A 17 -2.96 -1.71 -18.75
N GLY A 18 -1.70 -1.41 -19.04
CA GLY A 18 -1.21 -0.16 -19.63
C GLY A 18 -0.26 -0.49 -20.77
N LEU A 19 -0.23 0.36 -21.80
CA LEU A 19 0.73 0.26 -22.90
C LEU A 19 2.13 0.61 -22.36
N PHE A 20 3.04 -0.36 -22.37
CA PHE A 20 4.40 -0.19 -21.89
C PHE A 20 5.27 0.49 -22.96
N SER A 21 5.83 1.66 -22.65
CA SER A 21 6.94 2.25 -23.40
C SER A 21 8.24 1.72 -22.78
N GLY A 22 9.07 1.04 -23.56
CA GLY A 22 10.42 0.69 -23.13
C GLY A 22 11.36 1.86 -23.39
N ALA A 23 12.24 2.16 -22.44
CA ALA A 23 13.29 3.14 -22.64
C ALA A 23 14.20 2.77 -23.81
N LEU A 24 14.70 3.80 -24.50
CA LEU A 24 15.44 3.70 -25.76
C LEU A 24 16.67 2.78 -25.64
N GLY A 25 16.52 1.51 -26.05
CA GLY A 25 17.61 0.55 -26.20
C GLY A 25 17.43 -0.79 -25.49
N GLU A 26 16.43 -0.93 -24.62
CA GLU A 26 16.20 -2.17 -23.87
C GLU A 26 15.10 -3.01 -24.52
N THR A 27 15.35 -4.32 -24.65
CA THR A 27 14.36 -5.26 -25.19
C THR A 27 13.24 -5.45 -24.18
N ILE A 28 11.99 -5.18 -24.58
CA ILE A 28 10.81 -5.48 -23.77
C ILE A 28 10.80 -6.97 -23.43
N PRO A 29 10.81 -7.36 -22.14
CA PRO A 29 10.75 -8.77 -21.76
C PRO A 29 9.51 -9.45 -22.33
N GLN A 30 9.65 -10.70 -22.80
CA GLN A 30 8.55 -11.41 -23.46
C GLN A 30 7.30 -11.53 -22.57
N TRP A 31 7.48 -11.69 -21.26
CA TRP A 31 6.37 -11.79 -20.32
C TRP A 31 5.60 -10.47 -20.15
N VAL A 32 6.27 -9.32 -20.31
CA VAL A 32 5.64 -8.00 -20.34
C VAL A 32 4.83 -7.85 -21.63
N ALA A 33 5.41 -8.21 -22.78
CA ALA A 33 4.73 -8.17 -24.07
C ALA A 33 3.50 -9.08 -24.12
N ASP A 34 3.56 -10.24 -23.45
CA ASP A 34 2.45 -11.18 -23.32
C ASP A 34 1.33 -10.68 -22.39
N GLY A 35 1.58 -9.66 -21.56
CA GLY A 35 0.63 -9.14 -20.57
C GLY A 35 0.26 -10.15 -19.50
N LYS A 36 1.14 -11.12 -19.21
CA LYS A 36 0.86 -12.20 -18.25
C LYS A 36 1.52 -11.90 -16.91
N PRO A 37 0.80 -12.02 -15.78
CA PRO A 37 1.42 -11.97 -14.46
C PRO A 37 2.47 -13.06 -14.32
N VAL A 38 3.67 -12.68 -13.89
CA VAL A 38 4.75 -13.60 -13.53
C VAL A 38 4.97 -13.58 -12.02
N ASN A 39 5.48 -14.68 -11.49
CA ASN A 39 5.90 -14.69 -10.09
C ASN A 39 7.11 -13.75 -9.94
N PRO A 40 7.12 -12.81 -8.98
CA PRO A 40 8.26 -11.91 -8.78
C PRO A 40 9.59 -12.65 -8.57
N TRP A 41 9.55 -13.84 -7.96
CA TRP A 41 10.73 -14.67 -7.72
C TRP A 41 11.25 -15.39 -8.97
N SER A 42 10.47 -15.41 -10.05
CA SER A 42 10.86 -16.02 -11.33
C SER A 42 11.31 -15.01 -12.38
N ILE A 43 11.35 -13.72 -12.06
CA ILE A 43 11.80 -12.69 -13.00
C ILE A 43 13.30 -12.89 -13.29
N PRO A 44 13.68 -13.13 -14.56
CA PRO A 44 15.09 -13.26 -14.94
C PRO A 44 15.87 -11.98 -14.65
N LYS A 45 17.15 -12.11 -14.27
CA LYS A 45 17.98 -10.94 -13.89
C LYS A 45 18.26 -10.02 -15.07
N GLU A 46 18.28 -10.57 -16.28
CA GLU A 46 18.41 -9.84 -17.54
C GLU A 46 17.28 -8.83 -17.75
N ASP A 47 16.11 -9.04 -17.14
CA ASP A 47 14.95 -8.13 -17.26
C ASP A 47 15.01 -6.96 -16.26
N TYR A 48 15.97 -6.96 -15.31
CA TYR A 48 16.02 -5.96 -14.25
C TYR A 48 16.33 -4.55 -14.78
N ALA A 49 17.10 -4.44 -15.86
CA ALA A 49 17.42 -3.15 -16.49
C ALA A 49 16.14 -2.49 -17.04
N TYR A 50 15.33 -3.27 -17.78
CA TYR A 50 14.01 -2.86 -18.25
C TYR A 50 13.10 -2.41 -17.11
N LEU A 51 13.02 -3.17 -16.02
CA LEU A 51 12.17 -2.81 -14.88
C LEU A 51 12.64 -1.53 -14.17
N ALA A 52 13.96 -1.33 -14.04
CA ALA A 52 14.50 -0.11 -13.46
C ALA A 52 14.17 1.10 -14.34
N SER A 53 14.36 0.99 -15.65
CA SER A 53 14.05 2.08 -16.56
C SER A 53 12.56 2.39 -16.62
N TRP A 54 11.71 1.36 -16.55
CA TRP A 54 10.27 1.55 -16.44
C TRP A 54 9.89 2.28 -15.14
N LEU A 55 10.52 1.94 -14.01
CA LEU A 55 10.31 2.66 -12.75
C LEU A 55 10.77 4.12 -12.81
N ASP A 56 11.84 4.43 -13.56
CA ASP A 56 12.30 5.80 -13.74
C ASP A 56 11.32 6.65 -14.58
N GLU A 57 10.66 6.04 -15.57
CA GLU A 57 9.74 6.73 -16.48
C GLU A 57 8.30 6.81 -15.94
N ASP A 58 7.80 5.71 -15.39
CA ASP A 58 6.40 5.52 -15.00
C ASP A 58 6.18 5.40 -13.49
N GLY A 59 7.25 5.30 -12.70
CA GLY A 59 7.17 5.14 -11.26
C GLY A 59 6.52 6.33 -10.56
N SER A 60 5.86 6.05 -9.45
CA SER A 60 5.37 7.07 -8.52
C SER A 60 6.00 6.86 -7.15
N SER A 61 5.97 7.88 -6.29
CA SER A 61 6.31 7.69 -4.89
C SER A 61 5.42 6.58 -4.28
N PRO A 62 5.93 5.80 -3.31
CA PRO A 62 5.12 4.81 -2.59
C PRO A 62 3.84 5.43 -2.02
N GLU A 63 3.91 6.67 -1.56
CA GLU A 63 2.81 7.40 -0.97
C GLU A 63 1.74 7.73 -2.00
N ASP A 64 2.13 8.28 -3.16
CA ASP A 64 1.19 8.61 -4.24
C ASP A 64 0.54 7.35 -4.82
N TYR A 65 1.30 6.26 -4.90
CA TYR A 65 0.76 4.97 -5.32
C TYR A 65 -0.36 4.50 -4.38
N ILE A 66 -0.11 4.52 -3.06
CA ILE A 66 -1.08 4.08 -2.06
C ILE A 66 -2.30 5.00 -2.02
N VAL A 67 -2.12 6.33 -2.02
CA VAL A 67 -3.23 7.30 -2.09
C VAL A 67 -4.06 7.07 -3.36
N GLY A 68 -3.40 6.83 -4.49
CA GLY A 68 -4.04 6.51 -5.77
C GLY A 68 -4.86 5.22 -5.73
N LEU A 69 -4.40 4.18 -5.01
CA LEU A 69 -5.20 2.98 -4.77
C LEU A 69 -6.48 3.32 -4.01
N PHE A 70 -6.40 4.12 -2.94
CA PHE A 70 -7.58 4.53 -2.18
C PHE A 70 -8.50 5.48 -2.94
N ALA A 71 -8.02 6.20 -3.95
CA ALA A 71 -8.88 6.98 -4.84
C ALA A 71 -9.71 6.08 -5.77
N ARG A 72 -9.17 4.93 -6.18
CA ARG A 72 -9.82 3.98 -7.11
C ARG A 72 -10.65 2.92 -6.41
N TYR A 73 -10.21 2.43 -5.25
CA TYR A 73 -10.83 1.31 -4.53
C TYR A 73 -11.41 1.76 -3.19
N GLN A 74 -12.48 1.09 -2.77
CA GLN A 74 -13.11 1.36 -1.47
C GLN A 74 -12.39 0.67 -0.32
N VAL A 75 -11.76 -0.46 -0.61
CA VAL A 75 -10.98 -1.27 0.33
C VAL A 75 -9.61 -1.51 -0.28
N VAL A 76 -8.57 -1.16 0.46
CA VAL A 76 -7.18 -1.49 0.12
C VAL A 76 -6.59 -2.23 1.31
N MET A 77 -5.86 -3.30 1.03
CA MET A 77 -5.13 -4.05 2.03
C MET A 77 -3.64 -3.74 1.95
N LEU A 78 -3.03 -3.40 3.07
CA LEU A 78 -1.60 -3.17 3.18
C LEU A 78 -0.99 -4.30 4.00
N GLY A 79 -0.16 -5.12 3.34
CA GLY A 79 0.62 -6.16 4.01
C GLY A 79 1.90 -5.60 4.62
N GLU A 80 2.37 -6.21 5.70
CA GLU A 80 3.59 -5.79 6.39
C GLU A 80 4.41 -7.01 6.84
N ALA A 81 5.72 -6.85 6.92
CA ALA A 81 6.60 -7.81 7.58
C ALA A 81 6.80 -7.38 9.04
N HIS A 82 6.34 -8.22 9.99
CA HIS A 82 6.31 -7.89 11.40
C HIS A 82 7.66 -7.35 11.91
N LEU A 83 7.55 -6.33 12.78
CA LEU A 83 8.67 -5.68 13.49
C LEU A 83 9.60 -4.82 12.60
N VAL A 84 9.12 -4.41 11.42
CA VAL A 84 9.80 -3.40 10.57
C VAL A 84 9.26 -2.00 10.90
N ARG A 85 10.13 -1.09 11.34
CA ARG A 85 9.76 0.26 11.80
C ARG A 85 9.22 1.11 10.65
N GLU A 86 9.87 1.01 9.51
CA GLU A 86 9.63 1.79 8.30
C GLU A 86 8.20 1.60 7.78
N HIS A 87 7.61 0.42 7.94
CA HIS A 87 6.20 0.17 7.58
C HIS A 87 5.23 0.99 8.43
N LYS A 88 5.52 1.11 9.74
CA LYS A 88 4.69 1.88 10.68
C LYS A 88 4.84 3.37 10.44
N ASP A 89 6.07 3.82 10.20
CA ASP A 89 6.36 5.21 9.84
C ASP A 89 5.61 5.58 8.54
N LEU A 90 5.70 4.75 7.49
CA LEU A 90 4.97 4.98 6.23
C LEU A 90 3.47 5.12 6.43
N VAL A 91 2.84 4.21 7.18
CA VAL A 91 1.39 4.27 7.45
C VAL A 91 1.05 5.52 8.26
N SER A 92 1.82 5.84 9.29
CA SER A 92 1.64 7.03 10.13
C SER A 92 1.71 8.32 9.30
N ASP A 93 2.72 8.43 8.43
CA ASP A 93 2.95 9.60 7.58
C ASP A 93 1.89 9.73 6.48
N LEU A 94 1.31 8.61 6.04
CA LEU A 94 0.21 8.58 5.06
C LEU A 94 -1.14 9.00 5.62
N MET A 95 -1.39 8.84 6.92
CA MET A 95 -2.71 9.07 7.53
C MET A 95 -3.37 10.41 7.15
N PRO A 96 -2.67 11.56 7.19
CA PRO A 96 -3.25 12.84 6.78
C PRO A 96 -3.70 12.83 5.31
N ARG A 97 -2.85 12.34 4.40
CA ARG A 97 -3.17 12.28 2.96
C ARG A 97 -4.34 11.35 2.68
N LEU A 98 -4.35 10.17 3.30
CA LEU A 98 -5.46 9.22 3.18
C LEU A 98 -6.78 9.84 3.65
N TYR A 99 -6.76 10.60 4.73
CA TYR A 99 -7.95 11.25 5.26
C TYR A 99 -8.43 12.42 4.38
N HIS A 100 -7.52 13.33 4.00
CA HIS A 100 -7.85 14.58 3.33
C HIS A 100 -8.00 14.44 1.81
N GLU A 101 -7.14 13.65 1.15
CA GLU A 101 -7.13 13.52 -0.31
C GLU A 101 -8.02 12.35 -0.78
N ALA A 102 -7.89 11.18 -0.14
CA ALA A 102 -8.59 9.97 -0.58
C ALA A 102 -9.92 9.70 0.14
N GLY A 103 -10.24 10.47 1.19
CA GLY A 103 -11.50 10.33 1.92
C GLY A 103 -11.59 9.06 2.78
N VAL A 104 -10.45 8.47 3.18
CA VAL A 104 -10.41 7.32 4.08
C VAL A 104 -10.93 7.74 5.46
N ARG A 105 -11.79 6.90 6.04
CA ARG A 105 -12.41 7.18 7.36
C ARG A 105 -12.27 6.03 8.35
N VAL A 106 -11.84 4.87 7.89
CA VAL A 106 -11.70 3.68 8.73
C VAL A 106 -10.33 3.06 8.49
N LEU A 107 -9.57 2.92 9.57
CA LEU A 107 -8.36 2.12 9.64
C LEU A 107 -8.68 0.83 10.38
N GLY A 108 -8.69 -0.29 9.67
CA GLY A 108 -8.68 -1.63 10.21
C GLY A 108 -7.24 -2.13 10.31
N TRP A 109 -6.88 -2.71 11.45
CA TRP A 109 -5.55 -3.25 11.70
C TRP A 109 -5.63 -4.57 12.46
N GLU A 110 -4.62 -5.41 12.33
CA GLU A 110 -4.59 -6.75 12.92
C GLU A 110 -4.17 -6.79 14.39
N PHE A 111 -3.64 -5.67 14.92
CA PHE A 111 -2.99 -5.61 16.24
C PHE A 111 -3.96 -5.38 17.41
N SER A 112 -5.27 -5.39 17.17
CA SER A 112 -6.26 -5.26 18.23
C SER A 112 -7.48 -6.12 17.96
N ARG A 113 -8.20 -6.45 19.03
CA ARG A 113 -9.44 -7.21 18.93
C ARG A 113 -10.57 -6.26 18.57
N TRP A 114 -11.55 -6.75 17.81
CA TRP A 114 -12.76 -6.00 17.48
C TRP A 114 -13.53 -5.53 18.73
N THR A 115 -13.42 -6.27 19.84
CA THR A 115 -14.04 -5.91 21.13
C THR A 115 -13.46 -4.64 21.75
N ASP A 116 -12.26 -4.24 21.33
CA ASP A 116 -11.57 -3.07 21.87
C ASP A 116 -11.88 -1.79 21.07
N ASN A 117 -12.73 -1.85 20.03
CA ASN A 117 -13.01 -0.70 19.15
C ASN A 117 -13.46 0.56 19.90
N ALA A 118 -14.34 0.43 20.90
CA ALA A 118 -14.82 1.59 21.68
C ALA A 118 -13.68 2.24 22.50
N LYS A 119 -12.73 1.43 22.99
CA LYS A 119 -11.55 1.89 23.71
C LYS A 119 -10.54 2.55 22.75
N LEU A 120 -10.36 1.99 21.56
CA LEU A 120 -9.48 2.57 20.54
C LEU A 120 -10.05 3.90 20.02
N GLU A 121 -11.35 3.97 19.78
CA GLU A 121 -12.03 5.21 19.39
C GLU A 121 -11.83 6.30 20.45
N SER A 122 -12.06 5.99 21.73
CA SER A 122 -11.84 6.96 22.80
C SER A 122 -10.39 7.43 22.88
N LEU A 123 -9.40 6.55 22.65
CA LEU A 123 -7.98 6.92 22.64
C LEU A 123 -7.61 7.91 21.53
N VAL A 124 -8.20 7.77 20.34
CA VAL A 124 -7.83 8.61 19.17
C VAL A 124 -8.69 9.85 19.00
N THR A 125 -9.88 9.91 19.63
CA THR A 125 -10.78 11.07 19.54
C THR A 125 -10.79 11.94 20.81
N SER A 126 -10.18 11.49 21.90
CA SER A 126 -10.15 12.27 23.15
C SER A 126 -9.34 13.57 22.98
N PRO A 127 -9.74 14.67 23.64
CA PRO A 127 -8.99 15.93 23.58
C PRO A 127 -7.56 15.83 24.14
N GLN A 128 -7.30 14.85 24.99
CA GLN A 128 -6.01 14.58 25.61
C GLN A 128 -5.70 13.09 25.51
N PHE A 129 -4.45 12.77 25.19
CA PHE A 129 -3.98 11.38 25.13
C PHE A 129 -3.81 10.81 26.54
N ASP A 130 -4.46 9.69 26.82
CA ASP A 130 -4.30 8.93 28.06
C ASP A 130 -3.38 7.73 27.84
N ARG A 131 -2.16 7.83 28.36
CA ARG A 131 -1.15 6.78 28.22
C ARG A 131 -1.49 5.51 29.00
N GLN A 132 -2.23 5.62 30.11
CA GLN A 132 -2.58 4.45 30.91
C GLN A 132 -3.57 3.59 30.14
N VAL A 133 -4.62 4.21 29.58
CA VAL A 133 -5.61 3.52 28.74
C VAL A 133 -4.95 2.86 27.53
N ALA A 134 -3.92 3.48 26.93
CA ALA A 134 -3.20 2.92 25.80
C ALA A 134 -2.33 1.70 26.14
N LEU A 135 -1.96 1.51 27.41
CA LEU A 135 -1.11 0.39 27.88
C LEU A 135 -1.89 -0.76 28.53
N ASP A 136 -3.14 -0.49 28.96
CA ASP A 136 -4.05 -1.48 29.54
C ASP A 136 -4.54 -2.52 28.51
#